data_AF-M2B8H6-F1
#
_entry.id   AF-M2B8H6-F1
#
_cell.length_a   1.000
_cell.length_b   1.000
_cell.length_c   1.000
_cell.angle_alpha   90.00
_cell.angle_beta   90.00
_cell.angle_gamma   90.00
#
_symmetry.space_group_name_H-M   'P 1'
#
loop_
_entity.id
_entity.type
_entity.pdbx_description
1 polymer ?
#
loop_
_entity_poly.entity_id
_entity_poly.type
_entity_poly.pdbx_seq_one_letter_code
_entity_poly.pdbx_strand_id
1 'polypeptide(L)'
;MAKLSKEDRKARLKQWQAAERTDLVASMPLSPQQLNSLLDYLDANLKSCDHTTKLTDIFLHVEKLDKDRVLPWLAYHGGYCDCEVLYNLEDLAESFRDRPIPPKPKPKTKQVARDLTTLTGWDFAGLPQPWRVANLYAADEPLKLQMGKKGGCTITVVESPLAPGDQMSDDYWSALWYARTELPPKSPIQVTRGALDLPDHLQSILVRTSGWIPVYCWVVPNNQQWHLEIRTELNRQIGDLPLVAKLVTQLVTNKA
;
A
#
# COMPACT_ATOMS: atom_id res chain seq x y z
N MET A 1 -21.73 31.63 3.41
CA MET A 1 -20.90 30.86 4.36
C MET A 1 -19.50 30.69 3.78
N ALA A 2 -18.44 31.14 4.46
CA ALA A 2 -17.07 31.05 3.96
C ALA A 2 -16.61 29.58 3.92
N LYS A 3 -16.06 29.12 2.79
CA LYS A 3 -15.50 27.77 2.65
C LYS A 3 -14.26 27.67 3.57
N LEU A 4 -14.30 26.76 4.55
CA LEU A 4 -13.16 26.44 5.41
C LEU A 4 -11.92 26.12 4.54
N SER A 5 -10.80 26.76 4.87
CA SER A 5 -9.55 26.57 4.14
C SER A 5 -9.02 25.13 4.31
N LYS A 6 -8.14 24.71 3.42
CA LYS A 6 -7.51 23.38 3.48
C LYS A 6 -6.71 23.18 4.78
N GLU A 7 -6.15 24.25 5.32
CA GLU A 7 -5.36 24.24 6.55
C GLU A 7 -6.26 24.08 7.77
N ASP A 8 -7.39 24.77 7.81
CA ASP A 8 -8.38 24.65 8.88
C ASP A 8 -8.97 23.23 8.97
N ARG A 9 -9.23 22.60 7.82
CA ARG A 9 -9.71 21.20 7.76
C ARG A 9 -8.68 20.23 8.33
N LYS A 10 -7.39 20.43 8.01
CA LYS A 10 -6.30 19.59 8.51
C LYS A 10 -6.10 19.78 10.02
N ALA A 11 -6.17 21.03 10.51
CA ALA A 11 -6.03 21.33 11.93
C ALA A 11 -7.18 20.70 12.74
N ARG A 12 -8.43 20.82 12.27
CA ARG A 12 -9.59 20.20 12.92
C ARG A 12 -9.53 18.68 12.92
N LEU A 13 -9.09 18.06 11.82
CA LEU A 13 -8.90 16.60 11.76
C LEU A 13 -7.86 16.15 12.80
N LYS A 14 -6.74 16.87 12.91
CA LYS A 14 -5.69 16.54 13.90
C LYS A 14 -6.18 16.71 15.33
N GLN A 15 -6.95 17.77 15.62
CA GLN A 15 -7.55 18.00 16.93
C GLN A 15 -8.55 16.89 17.29
N TRP A 16 -9.39 16.49 16.34
CA TRP A 16 -10.35 15.41 16.51
C TRP A 16 -9.64 14.07 16.78
N GLN A 17 -8.63 13.71 15.98
CA GLN A 17 -7.83 12.49 16.20
C GLN A 17 -7.10 12.49 17.54
N ALA A 18 -6.61 13.65 17.99
CA ALA A 18 -5.96 13.77 19.29
C ALA A 18 -6.95 13.61 20.45
N ALA A 19 -8.16 14.16 20.33
CA ALA A 19 -9.22 14.03 21.33
C ALA A 19 -9.71 12.57 21.42
N GLU A 20 -10.04 11.95 20.27
CA GLU A 20 -10.45 10.55 20.19
C GLU A 20 -9.39 9.61 20.78
N ARG A 21 -8.10 9.88 20.52
CA ARG A 21 -7.00 9.13 21.13
C ARG A 21 -6.93 9.32 22.64
N THR A 22 -7.17 10.53 23.13
CA THR A 22 -7.14 10.82 24.58
C THR A 22 -8.26 10.06 25.30
N ASP A 23 -9.46 10.06 24.73
CA ASP A 23 -10.62 9.36 25.28
C ASP A 23 -10.42 7.83 25.26
N LEU A 24 -9.81 7.32 24.18
CA LEU A 24 -9.51 5.91 24.04
C LEU A 24 -8.46 5.43 25.06
N VAL A 25 -7.40 6.21 25.29
CA VAL A 25 -6.41 5.91 26.34
C VAL A 25 -7.04 6.01 27.74
N ALA A 26 -7.88 7.03 27.98
CA ALA A 26 -8.51 7.25 29.28
C ALA A 26 -9.55 6.17 29.64
N SER A 27 -10.20 5.56 28.64
CA SER A 27 -11.20 4.51 28.84
C SER A 27 -10.63 3.09 28.87
N MET A 28 -9.35 2.91 28.55
CA MET A 28 -8.72 1.60 28.44
C MET A 28 -8.62 0.88 29.80
N PRO A 29 -9.13 -0.37 29.92
CA PRO A 29 -9.08 -1.14 31.17
C PRO A 29 -7.73 -1.83 31.41
N LEU A 30 -6.77 -1.66 30.49
CA LEU A 30 -5.41 -2.19 30.55
C LEU A 30 -4.42 -1.04 30.73
N SER A 31 -3.30 -1.31 31.40
CA SER A 31 -2.14 -0.44 31.32
C SER A 31 -1.47 -0.56 29.94
N PRO A 32 -0.71 0.45 29.49
CA PRO A 32 0.06 0.36 28.26
C PRO A 32 0.98 -0.86 28.17
N GLN A 33 1.55 -1.28 29.31
CA GLN A 33 2.41 -2.47 29.38
C GLN A 33 1.59 -3.75 29.21
N GLN A 34 0.43 -3.85 29.87
CA GLN A 34 -0.48 -4.99 29.74
C GLN A 34 -1.02 -5.14 28.31
N LEU A 35 -1.34 -4.02 27.65
CA LEU A 35 -1.74 -4.04 26.24
C LEU A 35 -0.61 -4.57 25.35
N ASN A 36 0.61 -4.06 25.50
CA ASN A 36 1.76 -4.57 24.72
C ASN A 36 1.99 -6.07 24.95
N SER A 37 1.96 -6.52 26.21
CA SER A 37 2.11 -7.94 26.54
C SER A 37 1.00 -8.81 25.92
N LEU A 38 -0.25 -8.31 25.88
CA LEU A 38 -1.35 -8.99 25.20
C LEU A 38 -1.05 -9.13 23.70
N LEU A 39 -0.65 -8.05 23.04
CA LEU A 39 -0.34 -8.07 21.61
C LEU A 39 0.84 -8.98 21.28
N ASP A 40 1.91 -8.94 22.08
CA ASP A 40 3.07 -9.82 21.91
C ASP A 40 2.69 -11.30 22.12
N TYR A 41 1.79 -11.59 23.07
CA TYR A 41 1.26 -12.95 23.27
C TYR A 41 0.43 -13.40 22.07
N LEU A 42 -0.44 -12.55 21.53
CA LEU A 42 -1.25 -12.86 20.36
C LEU A 42 -0.37 -13.08 19.13
N ASP A 43 0.60 -12.21 18.87
CA ASP A 43 1.54 -12.32 17.74
C ASP A 43 2.33 -13.64 17.79
N ALA A 44 2.76 -14.08 18.98
CA ALA A 44 3.51 -15.32 19.16
C ALA A 44 2.66 -16.60 19.03
N ASN A 45 1.36 -16.55 19.34
CA ASN A 45 0.50 -17.75 19.45
C ASN A 45 -0.55 -17.88 18.35
N LEU A 46 -0.87 -16.79 17.64
CA LEU A 46 -1.88 -16.77 16.59
C LEU A 46 -1.32 -17.32 15.27
N LYS A 47 -1.71 -18.56 14.93
CA LYS A 47 -1.33 -19.22 13.66
C LYS A 47 -2.34 -18.98 12.54
N SER A 48 -3.61 -18.87 12.89
CA SER A 48 -4.74 -18.65 11.99
C SER A 48 -5.89 -18.06 12.79
N CYS A 49 -6.71 -17.21 12.17
CA CYS A 49 -7.90 -16.69 12.82
C CYS A 49 -8.99 -17.78 12.92
N ASP A 50 -9.47 -18.04 14.14
CA ASP A 50 -10.61 -18.94 14.39
C ASP A 50 -11.91 -18.17 14.74
N HIS A 51 -11.91 -16.85 14.52
CA HIS A 51 -13.00 -15.91 14.83
C HIS A 51 -13.44 -15.90 16.30
N THR A 52 -12.53 -16.23 17.22
CA THR A 52 -12.79 -16.16 18.66
C THR A 52 -11.73 -15.30 19.38
N THR A 53 -12.01 -14.95 20.64
CA THR A 53 -11.08 -14.27 21.56
C THR A 53 -10.41 -15.25 22.52
N LYS A 54 -10.21 -16.52 22.12
CA LYS A 54 -9.71 -17.57 23.02
C LYS A 54 -8.32 -17.27 23.55
N LEU A 55 -7.40 -16.82 22.69
CA LEU A 55 -6.03 -16.50 23.13
C LEU A 55 -6.05 -15.28 24.05
N THR A 56 -6.89 -14.29 23.75
CA THR A 56 -7.11 -13.14 24.62
C THR A 56 -7.64 -13.58 25.99
N ASP A 57 -8.68 -14.42 26.06
CA ASP A 57 -9.25 -14.90 27.33
C ASP A 57 -8.23 -15.72 28.14
N ILE A 58 -7.44 -16.57 27.47
CA ILE A 58 -6.32 -17.30 28.11
C ILE A 58 -5.30 -16.33 28.70
N PHE A 59 -4.87 -15.32 27.94
CA PHE A 59 -3.93 -14.31 28.42
C PHE A 59 -4.46 -13.56 29.63
N LEU A 60 -5.71 -13.07 29.57
CA LEU A 60 -6.34 -12.35 30.67
C LEU A 60 -6.45 -13.22 31.92
N HIS A 61 -6.74 -14.51 31.77
CA HIS A 61 -6.76 -15.46 32.87
C HIS A 61 -5.37 -15.65 33.52
N VAL A 62 -4.33 -15.85 32.69
CA VAL A 62 -2.94 -16.07 33.16
C VAL A 62 -2.40 -14.83 33.86
N GLU A 63 -2.63 -13.64 33.31
CA GLU A 63 -2.20 -12.36 33.86
C GLU A 63 -3.12 -11.82 34.98
N LYS A 64 -4.17 -12.57 35.33
CA LYS A 64 -5.18 -12.21 36.36
C LYS A 64 -5.83 -10.84 36.11
N LEU A 65 -6.14 -10.57 34.85
CA LEU A 65 -6.79 -9.34 34.40
C LEU A 65 -8.31 -9.50 34.36
N ASP A 66 -9.02 -8.39 34.53
CA ASP A 66 -10.48 -8.38 34.60
C ASP A 66 -11.10 -8.57 33.21
N LYS A 67 -11.34 -9.84 32.85
CA LYS A 67 -11.92 -10.20 31.55
C LYS A 67 -13.27 -9.54 31.29
N ASP A 68 -14.08 -9.34 32.33
CA ASP A 68 -15.44 -8.81 32.20
C ASP A 68 -15.43 -7.31 31.90
N ARG A 69 -14.29 -6.64 32.13
CA ARG A 69 -14.05 -5.26 31.69
C ARG A 69 -13.27 -5.19 30.38
N VAL A 70 -12.29 -6.06 30.19
CA VAL A 70 -11.39 -6.00 29.04
C VAL A 70 -12.06 -6.47 27.76
N LEU A 71 -12.74 -7.62 27.75
CA LEU A 71 -13.36 -8.16 26.53
C LEU A 71 -14.45 -7.23 25.95
N PRO A 72 -15.35 -6.62 26.74
CA PRO A 72 -16.30 -5.66 26.20
C PRO A 72 -15.65 -4.40 25.65
N TRP A 73 -14.57 -3.92 26.28
CA TRP A 73 -13.82 -2.78 25.78
C TRP A 73 -13.15 -3.10 24.44
N LEU A 74 -12.52 -4.27 24.32
CA LEU A 74 -11.94 -4.76 23.06
C LEU A 74 -13.01 -4.83 21.97
N ALA A 75 -14.16 -5.44 22.25
CA ALA A 75 -15.28 -5.53 21.32
C ALA A 75 -15.83 -4.15 20.88
N TYR A 76 -15.94 -3.20 21.82
CA TYR A 76 -16.34 -1.82 21.51
C TYR A 76 -15.37 -1.13 20.53
N HIS A 77 -14.08 -1.46 20.63
CA HIS A 77 -13.03 -1.00 19.71
C HIS A 77 -12.76 -1.97 18.55
N GLY A 78 -13.70 -2.87 18.26
CA GLY A 78 -13.67 -3.73 17.07
C GLY A 78 -12.87 -5.03 17.20
N GLY A 79 -12.45 -5.42 18.40
CA GLY A 79 -11.73 -6.68 18.69
C GLY A 79 -12.66 -7.83 19.06
N TYR A 80 -13.35 -8.42 18.08
CA TYR A 80 -14.23 -9.58 18.28
C TYR A 80 -13.54 -10.93 18.02
N CYS A 81 -12.42 -10.96 17.29
CA CYS A 81 -11.46 -12.07 17.26
C CYS A 81 -10.09 -11.63 17.80
N ASP A 82 -9.25 -12.59 18.21
CA ASP A 82 -7.84 -12.37 18.55
C ASP A 82 -7.07 -11.64 17.42
N CYS A 83 -7.45 -11.88 16.16
CA CYS A 83 -6.89 -11.24 14.98
C CYS A 83 -7.19 -9.73 14.88
N GLU A 84 -8.39 -9.33 15.26
CA GLU A 84 -8.87 -7.96 15.26
C GLU A 84 -8.34 -7.22 16.48
N VAL A 85 -8.23 -7.89 17.64
CA VAL A 85 -7.55 -7.35 18.82
C VAL A 85 -6.12 -6.97 18.45
N LEU A 86 -5.40 -7.86 17.74
CA LEU A 86 -4.05 -7.59 17.28
C LEU A 86 -4.01 -6.39 16.30
N TYR A 87 -4.84 -6.40 15.26
CA TYR A 87 -4.77 -5.41 14.19
C TYR A 87 -5.29 -4.02 14.59
N ASN A 88 -6.38 -3.95 15.37
CA ASN A 88 -7.03 -2.68 15.69
C ASN A 88 -6.34 -1.92 16.83
N LEU A 89 -5.50 -2.59 17.62
CA LEU A 89 -4.83 -1.99 18.79
C LEU A 89 -3.31 -1.87 18.64
N GLU A 90 -2.73 -2.35 17.55
CA GLU A 90 -1.29 -2.23 17.28
C GLU A 90 -0.84 -0.75 17.23
N ASP A 91 -1.56 0.10 16.50
CA ASP A 91 -1.30 1.55 16.41
C ASP A 91 -1.38 2.27 17.77
N LEU A 92 -2.24 1.77 18.65
CA LEU A 92 -2.37 2.27 20.01
C LEU A 92 -1.17 1.84 20.85
N ALA A 93 -0.84 0.54 20.83
CA ALA A 93 0.27 -0.03 21.56
C ALA A 93 1.63 0.58 21.15
N GLU A 94 1.83 0.81 19.85
CA GLU A 94 3.06 1.43 19.32
C GLU A 94 3.28 2.83 19.89
N SER A 95 2.21 3.59 20.15
CA SER A 95 2.34 4.94 20.71
C SER A 95 2.74 5.02 22.17
N PHE A 96 2.63 3.91 22.89
CA PHE A 96 3.13 3.80 24.26
C PHE A 96 4.56 3.26 24.33
N ARG A 97 5.10 2.77 23.21
CA ARG A 97 6.48 2.32 23.19
C ARG A 97 7.36 3.56 23.30
N ASP A 98 8.01 3.73 24.46
CA ASP A 98 9.17 4.61 24.65
C ASP A 98 10.36 4.03 23.85
N ARG A 99 10.22 3.95 22.53
CA ARG A 99 11.37 3.87 21.65
C ARG A 99 11.78 5.29 21.32
N PRO A 100 13.09 5.58 21.17
CA PRO A 100 13.49 6.77 20.46
C PRO A 100 12.73 6.75 19.14
N ILE A 101 11.84 7.72 18.92
CA ILE A 101 11.15 7.88 17.65
C ILE A 101 12.29 7.87 16.61
N PRO A 102 12.40 6.85 15.74
CA PRO A 102 13.40 6.88 14.70
C PRO A 102 13.21 8.22 14.00
N PRO A 103 14.27 9.05 13.89
CA PRO A 103 14.11 10.43 13.45
C PRO A 103 13.26 10.40 12.20
N LYS A 104 12.12 11.11 12.22
CA LYS A 104 11.20 11.21 11.07
C LYS A 104 12.09 11.26 9.84
N PRO A 105 11.98 10.29 8.91
CA PRO A 105 12.94 10.18 7.82
C PRO A 105 13.10 11.57 7.25
N LYS A 106 14.32 12.12 7.40
CA LYS A 106 14.62 13.48 6.93
C LYS A 106 14.05 13.56 5.52
N PRO A 107 13.30 14.62 5.16
CA PRO A 107 12.72 14.72 3.83
C PRO A 107 13.84 14.42 2.85
N LYS A 108 13.71 13.28 2.17
CA LYS A 108 14.81 12.69 1.43
C LYS A 108 15.28 13.73 0.43
N THR A 109 16.51 14.22 0.61
CA THR A 109 17.09 15.24 -0.24
C THR A 109 17.06 14.70 -1.66
N LYS A 110 16.61 15.48 -2.66
CA LYS A 110 16.72 15.10 -4.07
C LYS A 110 18.19 14.80 -4.34
N GLN A 111 18.54 13.53 -4.50
CA GLN A 111 19.91 13.13 -4.77
C GLN A 111 20.00 12.62 -6.20
N VAL A 112 21.02 13.18 -6.87
CA VAL A 112 21.59 12.81 -8.17
C VAL A 112 20.82 13.35 -9.40
N ALA A 113 21.54 14.14 -10.20
CA ALA A 113 21.21 14.37 -11.60
C ALA A 113 21.41 13.06 -12.35
N ARG A 114 20.32 12.47 -12.84
CA ARG A 114 20.34 11.16 -13.51
C ARG A 114 20.30 11.34 -15.02
N ASP A 115 21.02 10.48 -15.73
CA ASP A 115 20.73 10.21 -17.14
C ASP A 115 19.33 9.60 -17.24
N LEU A 116 18.42 10.34 -17.86
CA LEU A 116 17.02 9.94 -18.02
C LEU A 116 16.85 8.95 -19.18
N THR A 117 17.94 8.48 -19.77
CA THR A 117 17.94 7.46 -20.81
C THR A 117 17.88 6.07 -20.18
N THR A 118 16.92 5.25 -20.59
CA THR A 118 16.88 3.82 -20.25
C THR A 118 17.82 3.00 -21.13
N LEU A 119 18.21 1.79 -20.69
CA LEU A 119 18.84 0.76 -21.53
C LEU A 119 17.98 0.43 -22.76
N THR A 120 16.65 0.65 -22.66
CA THR A 120 15.73 0.56 -23.80
C THR A 120 15.78 1.73 -24.77
N GLY A 121 16.55 2.79 -24.49
CA GLY A 121 16.71 3.97 -25.35
C GLY A 121 15.61 5.02 -25.21
N TRP A 122 14.77 4.96 -24.17
CA TRP A 122 13.75 5.98 -23.95
C TRP A 122 14.32 7.20 -23.25
N ASP A 123 13.99 8.38 -23.77
CA ASP A 123 14.28 9.66 -23.14
C ASP A 123 13.06 10.20 -22.38
N PHE A 124 13.23 10.38 -21.07
CA PHE A 124 12.21 10.92 -20.18
C PHE A 124 12.36 12.42 -19.87
N ALA A 125 13.30 13.13 -20.50
CA ALA A 125 13.46 14.57 -20.33
C ALA A 125 12.24 15.36 -20.86
N GLY A 126 11.58 14.84 -21.90
CA GLY A 126 10.45 15.47 -22.60
C GLY A 126 9.06 14.92 -22.26
N LEU A 127 8.85 14.41 -21.04
CA LEU A 127 7.57 13.78 -20.67
C LEU A 127 6.36 14.72 -20.85
N PRO A 128 5.27 14.26 -21.46
CA PRO A 128 4.05 15.05 -21.61
C PRO A 128 3.36 15.23 -20.26
N GLN A 129 2.71 16.39 -20.06
CA GLN A 129 1.80 16.56 -18.92
C GLN A 129 0.70 15.47 -18.95
N PRO A 130 0.27 14.94 -17.79
CA PRO A 130 0.64 15.30 -16.40
C PRO A 130 1.80 14.49 -15.80
N TRP A 131 2.60 13.82 -16.64
CA TRP A 131 3.67 12.93 -16.21
C TRP A 131 4.92 13.68 -15.82
N ARG A 132 5.64 13.11 -14.86
CA ARG A 132 6.96 13.57 -14.45
C ARG A 132 7.74 12.40 -13.87
N VAL A 133 9.05 12.50 -13.90
CA VAL A 133 9.94 11.58 -13.19
C VAL A 133 9.76 11.80 -11.68
N ALA A 134 9.53 10.71 -10.94
CA ALA A 134 9.50 10.72 -9.48
C ALA A 134 10.92 10.94 -8.93
N ASN A 135 11.04 11.48 -7.72
CA ASN A 135 12.36 11.58 -7.09
C ASN A 135 12.87 10.17 -6.80
N LEU A 136 14.08 9.87 -7.24
CA LEU A 136 14.78 8.66 -6.84
C LEU A 136 15.56 8.93 -5.56
N TYR A 137 15.65 7.92 -4.72
CA TYR A 137 16.26 8.03 -3.40
C TYR A 137 17.46 7.12 -3.22
N ALA A 138 17.70 6.24 -4.17
CA ALA A 138 18.91 5.44 -4.30
C ALA A 138 19.31 5.37 -5.78
N ALA A 139 20.60 5.17 -6.06
CA ALA A 139 21.12 5.16 -7.43
C ALA A 139 20.65 3.93 -8.24
N ASP A 140 20.38 2.83 -7.55
CA ASP A 140 19.89 1.55 -8.06
C ASP A 140 18.37 1.45 -8.13
N GLU A 141 17.63 2.46 -7.66
CA GLU A 141 16.18 2.45 -7.72
C GLU A 141 15.71 2.51 -9.20
N PRO A 142 14.76 1.65 -9.61
CA PRO A 142 14.23 1.67 -10.97
C PRO A 142 13.57 3.01 -11.25
N LEU A 143 13.64 3.45 -12.50
CA LEU A 143 13.06 4.73 -12.90
C LEU A 143 11.54 4.69 -12.67
N LYS A 144 11.03 5.71 -11.98
CA LYS A 144 9.60 5.83 -11.68
C LYS A 144 9.04 7.10 -12.30
N LEU A 145 7.95 6.96 -13.02
CA LEU A 145 7.12 8.07 -13.48
C LEU A 145 5.92 8.19 -12.55
N GLN A 146 5.47 9.41 -12.31
CA GLN A 146 4.28 9.64 -11.49
C GLN A 146 3.37 10.66 -12.12
N MET A 147 2.08 10.46 -11.92
CA MET A 147 1.08 11.40 -12.36
C MET A 147 0.84 12.48 -11.30
N GLY A 148 1.15 13.73 -11.65
CA GLY A 148 0.93 14.89 -10.77
C GLY A 148 1.72 14.88 -9.45
N LYS A 149 1.34 15.78 -8.54
CA LYS A 149 2.11 16.06 -7.31
C LYS A 149 2.03 14.98 -6.23
N LYS A 150 0.96 14.20 -6.19
CA LYS A 150 0.64 13.28 -5.09
C LYS A 150 0.97 11.82 -5.34
N GLY A 151 1.39 11.44 -6.55
CA GLY A 151 1.88 10.08 -6.82
C GLY A 151 0.84 8.97 -6.68
N GLY A 152 -0.46 9.27 -6.79
CA GLY A 152 -1.48 8.21 -6.72
C GLY A 152 -1.57 7.34 -7.99
N CYS A 153 -0.81 7.66 -9.03
CA CYS A 153 -0.54 6.75 -10.15
C CYS A 153 0.95 6.81 -10.42
N THR A 154 1.61 5.65 -10.38
CA THR A 154 3.05 5.52 -10.62
C THR A 154 3.31 4.43 -11.62
N ILE A 155 4.25 4.66 -12.54
CA ILE A 155 4.77 3.68 -13.48
C ILE A 155 6.21 3.41 -13.10
N THR A 156 6.53 2.18 -12.74
CA THR A 156 7.91 1.74 -12.56
C THR A 156 8.39 1.11 -13.86
N VAL A 157 9.51 1.59 -14.39
CA VAL A 157 10.18 1.02 -15.56
C VAL A 157 11.14 -0.05 -15.10
N VAL A 158 10.89 -1.30 -15.50
CA VAL A 158 11.72 -2.44 -15.13
C VAL A 158 12.41 -2.98 -16.38
N GLU A 159 13.73 -2.84 -16.42
CA GLU A 159 14.56 -3.18 -17.58
C GLU A 159 15.05 -4.64 -17.53
N SER A 160 14.15 -5.52 -17.11
CA SER A 160 14.37 -6.95 -17.08
C SER A 160 13.09 -7.69 -17.46
N PRO A 161 13.20 -8.95 -17.90
CA PRO A 161 12.05 -9.81 -18.10
C PRO A 161 11.21 -9.94 -16.82
N LEU A 162 9.93 -10.26 -17.00
CA LEU A 162 9.09 -10.69 -15.90
C LEU A 162 9.65 -11.96 -15.25
N ALA A 163 9.31 -12.17 -13.98
CA ALA A 163 9.70 -13.37 -13.27
C ALA A 163 9.23 -14.62 -14.04
N PRO A 164 10.04 -15.70 -14.10
CA PRO A 164 9.66 -16.91 -14.81
C PRO A 164 8.37 -17.50 -14.24
N GLY A 165 7.53 -18.04 -15.12
CA GLY A 165 6.24 -18.64 -14.76
C GLY A 165 5.26 -18.68 -15.93
N ASP A 166 4.10 -19.29 -15.70
CA ASP A 166 3.03 -19.36 -16.70
C ASP A 166 2.25 -18.04 -16.75
N GLN A 167 2.68 -17.13 -17.62
CA GLN A 167 2.02 -15.83 -17.82
C GLN A 167 0.61 -15.95 -18.43
N MET A 168 0.20 -17.13 -18.90
CA MET A 168 -1.19 -17.38 -19.31
C MET A 168 -2.09 -17.69 -18.13
N SER A 169 -1.55 -18.05 -16.96
CA SER A 169 -2.30 -18.36 -15.76
C SER A 169 -2.69 -17.12 -14.95
N ASP A 170 -3.94 -17.05 -14.51
CA ASP A 170 -4.39 -16.01 -13.56
C ASP A 170 -3.72 -16.16 -12.18
N ASP A 171 -3.30 -17.37 -11.82
CA ASP A 171 -2.60 -17.63 -10.55
C ASP A 171 -1.21 -16.98 -10.55
N TYR A 172 -0.52 -16.97 -11.69
CA TYR A 172 0.76 -16.28 -11.85
C TYR A 172 0.62 -14.79 -11.56
N TRP A 173 -0.38 -14.14 -12.17
CA TRP A 173 -0.62 -12.71 -11.99
C TRP A 173 -1.10 -12.37 -10.58
N SER A 174 -1.89 -13.25 -9.97
CA SER A 174 -2.32 -13.12 -8.58
C SER A 174 -1.15 -13.23 -7.61
N ALA A 175 -0.25 -14.19 -7.83
CA ALA A 175 0.98 -14.35 -7.03
C ALA A 175 1.93 -13.17 -7.19
N LEU A 176 2.09 -12.64 -8.42
CA LEU A 176 2.91 -11.47 -8.69
C LEU A 176 2.32 -10.21 -8.01
N TRP A 177 1.00 -10.04 -8.04
CA TRP A 177 0.32 -8.97 -7.29
C TRP A 177 0.56 -9.10 -5.79
N TYR A 178 0.49 -10.31 -5.23
CA TYR A 178 0.79 -10.54 -3.82
C TYR A 178 2.24 -10.19 -3.50
N ALA A 179 3.20 -10.63 -4.31
CA ALA A 179 4.62 -10.33 -4.12
C ALA A 179 4.96 -8.83 -4.19
N ARG A 180 4.14 -8.01 -4.86
CA ARG A 180 4.33 -6.55 -4.96
C ARG A 180 3.64 -5.76 -3.87
N THR A 181 2.58 -6.32 -3.30
CA THR A 181 1.78 -5.64 -2.29
C THR A 181 2.10 -6.11 -0.88
N GLU A 182 2.49 -7.38 -0.72
CA GLU A 182 2.59 -8.09 0.55
C GLU A 182 1.27 -8.05 1.35
N LEU A 183 0.14 -7.84 0.66
CA LEU A 183 -1.18 -7.71 1.28
C LEU A 183 -1.98 -9.00 1.12
N PRO A 184 -2.59 -9.53 2.20
CA PRO A 184 -3.55 -10.60 2.08
C PRO A 184 -4.81 -10.10 1.34
N PRO A 185 -5.25 -10.74 0.25
CA PRO A 185 -6.41 -10.29 -0.50
C PRO A 185 -7.68 -10.46 0.37
N LYS A 186 -8.36 -9.34 0.66
CA LYS A 186 -9.65 -9.36 1.38
C LYS A 186 -10.83 -9.82 0.53
N SER A 187 -10.62 -10.00 -0.76
CA SER A 187 -11.60 -10.41 -1.74
C SER A 187 -10.90 -11.10 -2.92
N PRO A 188 -11.62 -11.90 -3.73
CA PRO A 188 -11.05 -12.58 -4.87
C PRO A 188 -10.31 -11.62 -5.80
N ILE A 189 -9.10 -12.00 -6.19
CA ILE A 189 -8.31 -11.27 -7.18
C ILE A 189 -8.96 -11.44 -8.55
N GLN A 190 -9.06 -10.34 -9.28
CA GLN A 190 -9.61 -10.28 -10.62
C GLN A 190 -8.48 -9.89 -11.58
N VAL A 191 -8.22 -10.76 -12.55
CA VAL A 191 -7.23 -10.56 -13.60
C VAL A 191 -7.96 -10.20 -14.89
N THR A 192 -7.51 -9.15 -15.59
CA THR A 192 -8.10 -8.69 -16.86
C THR A 192 -6.99 -8.44 -17.86
N ARG A 193 -7.00 -9.18 -18.97
CA ARG A 193 -6.06 -9.01 -20.08
C ARG A 193 -6.59 -7.98 -21.07
N GLY A 194 -5.70 -7.21 -21.71
CA GLY A 194 -6.08 -6.18 -22.67
C GLY A 194 -6.80 -4.99 -22.03
N ALA A 195 -6.48 -4.67 -20.78
CA ALA A 195 -7.10 -3.56 -20.06
C ALA A 195 -6.72 -2.17 -20.61
N LEU A 196 -5.62 -2.09 -21.36
CA LEU A 196 -5.14 -0.89 -22.04
C LEU A 196 -5.20 -1.07 -23.55
N ASP A 197 -5.64 -0.02 -24.24
CA ASP A 197 -5.56 0.10 -25.70
C ASP A 197 -4.10 0.41 -26.10
N LEU A 198 -3.38 -0.64 -26.48
CA LEU A 198 -1.94 -0.60 -26.77
C LEU A 198 -1.65 -1.23 -28.14
N PRO A 199 -0.52 -0.89 -28.78
CA PRO A 199 -0.04 -1.58 -29.98
C PRO A 199 0.06 -3.11 -29.81
N ASP A 200 -0.15 -3.87 -30.88
CA ASP A 200 -0.22 -5.35 -30.88
C ASP A 200 1.01 -6.09 -30.32
N HIS A 201 2.16 -5.41 -30.27
CA HIS A 201 3.39 -5.98 -29.72
C HIS A 201 3.52 -5.80 -28.20
N LEU A 202 2.51 -5.21 -27.55
CA LEU A 202 2.41 -5.01 -26.12
C LEU A 202 1.13 -5.68 -25.60
N GLN A 203 1.26 -6.32 -24.45
CA GLN A 203 0.14 -6.87 -23.70
C GLN A 203 -0.04 -6.08 -22.41
N SER A 204 -1.29 -5.90 -21.99
CA SER A 204 -1.62 -5.31 -20.69
C SER A 204 -2.37 -6.29 -19.82
N ILE A 205 -1.99 -6.37 -18.54
CA ILE A 205 -2.64 -7.23 -17.55
C ILE A 205 -2.98 -6.39 -16.32
N LEU A 206 -4.27 -6.20 -16.06
CA LEU A 206 -4.79 -5.50 -14.90
C LEU A 206 -5.16 -6.52 -13.81
N VAL A 207 -4.64 -6.32 -12.61
CA VAL A 207 -4.95 -7.13 -11.43
C VAL A 207 -5.46 -6.23 -10.32
N ARG A 208 -6.64 -6.57 -9.80
CA ARG A 208 -7.30 -5.83 -8.73
C ARG A 208 -8.12 -6.74 -7.83
N THR A 209 -8.43 -6.25 -6.63
CA THR A 209 -9.39 -6.85 -5.70
C THR A 209 -10.63 -5.97 -5.62
N SER A 210 -11.78 -6.53 -5.20
CA SER A 210 -12.99 -5.72 -5.01
C SER A 210 -12.90 -4.92 -3.71
N GLY A 211 -12.97 -3.60 -3.81
CA GLY A 211 -13.05 -2.70 -2.64
C GLY A 211 -11.72 -2.41 -1.94
N TRP A 212 -10.58 -2.76 -2.53
CA TRP A 212 -9.27 -2.62 -1.90
C TRP A 212 -8.22 -2.08 -2.87
N ILE A 213 -7.20 -1.38 -2.34
CA ILE A 213 -6.06 -0.82 -3.08
C ILE A 213 -4.76 -1.52 -2.64
N PRO A 214 -3.76 -1.68 -3.53
CA PRO A 214 -3.61 -1.06 -4.84
C PRO A 214 -4.12 -1.89 -6.02
N VAL A 215 -4.48 -1.20 -7.10
CA VAL A 215 -4.67 -1.79 -8.43
C VAL A 215 -3.33 -1.79 -9.14
N TYR A 216 -2.95 -2.94 -9.71
CA TYR A 216 -1.77 -3.03 -10.57
C TYR A 216 -2.17 -3.29 -12.01
N CYS A 217 -1.45 -2.66 -12.93
CA CYS A 217 -1.46 -3.02 -14.34
C CYS A 217 -0.02 -3.27 -14.77
N TRP A 218 0.23 -4.38 -15.45
CA TRP A 218 1.50 -4.62 -16.12
C TRP A 218 1.37 -4.32 -17.60
N VAL A 219 2.43 -3.78 -18.19
CA VAL A 219 2.60 -3.75 -19.64
C VAL A 219 3.83 -4.55 -20.00
N VAL A 220 3.65 -5.52 -20.89
CA VAL A 220 4.68 -6.51 -21.25
C VAL A 220 4.83 -6.52 -22.77
N PRO A 221 6.03 -6.30 -23.31
CA PRO A 221 6.31 -6.44 -24.73
C PRO A 221 6.43 -7.93 -25.11
N ASN A 222 6.11 -8.27 -26.36
CA ASN A 222 6.21 -9.65 -26.87
C ASN A 222 7.63 -10.23 -26.78
N ASN A 223 8.66 -9.38 -26.80
CA ASN A 223 10.05 -9.80 -26.66
C ASN A 223 10.49 -10.03 -25.21
N GLN A 224 9.62 -9.73 -24.23
CA GLN A 224 9.82 -9.86 -22.79
C GLN A 224 11.14 -9.28 -22.25
N GLN A 225 11.72 -8.26 -22.87
CA GLN A 225 13.00 -7.69 -22.41
C GLN A 225 12.88 -6.68 -21.28
N TRP A 226 11.72 -6.04 -21.17
CA TRP A 226 11.39 -5.08 -20.12
C TRP A 226 9.91 -5.25 -19.76
N HIS A 227 9.48 -4.64 -18.67
CA HIS A 227 8.05 -4.49 -18.38
C HIS A 227 7.81 -3.19 -17.62
N LEU A 228 6.57 -2.73 -17.66
CA LEU A 228 6.12 -1.60 -16.84
C LEU A 228 5.21 -2.13 -15.74
N GLU A 229 5.43 -1.63 -14.52
CA GLU A 229 4.53 -1.87 -13.39
C GLU A 229 3.80 -0.58 -13.06
N ILE A 230 2.51 -0.55 -13.35
CA ILE A 230 1.64 0.59 -13.09
C ILE A 230 0.85 0.32 -11.81
N ARG A 231 0.99 1.20 -10.82
CA ARG A 231 0.22 1.19 -9.59
C ARG A 231 -0.75 2.37 -9.58
N THR A 232 -2.03 2.10 -9.39
CA THR A 232 -3.09 3.12 -9.26
C THR A 232 -4.07 2.76 -8.13
N GLU A 233 -5.00 3.67 -7.85
CA GLU A 233 -6.07 3.52 -6.87
C GLU A 233 -7.36 3.05 -7.54
N LEU A 234 -8.18 2.30 -6.81
CA LEU A 234 -9.43 1.70 -7.31
C LEU A 234 -10.38 2.73 -7.93
N ASN A 235 -10.52 3.90 -7.30
CA ASN A 235 -11.40 4.98 -7.75
C ASN A 235 -10.80 5.84 -8.88
N ARG A 236 -9.53 5.61 -9.23
CA ARG A 236 -8.79 6.43 -10.20
C ARG A 236 -8.44 5.68 -11.47
N GLN A 237 -8.34 4.35 -11.41
CA GLN A 237 -7.95 3.51 -12.54
C GLN A 237 -8.69 3.85 -13.84
N ILE A 238 -10.00 4.12 -13.79
CA ILE A 238 -10.81 4.43 -14.98
C ILE A 238 -10.29 5.69 -15.71
N GLY A 239 -9.84 6.70 -14.97
CA GLY A 239 -9.26 7.92 -15.53
C GLY A 239 -7.76 7.83 -15.79
N ASP A 240 -7.04 7.05 -14.98
CA ASP A 240 -5.58 6.93 -15.06
C ASP A 240 -5.15 6.04 -16.24
N LEU A 241 -5.83 4.89 -16.45
CA LEU A 241 -5.43 3.89 -17.45
C LEU A 241 -5.40 4.42 -18.90
N PRO A 242 -6.36 5.23 -19.39
CA PRO A 242 -6.25 5.83 -20.72
C PRO A 242 -5.04 6.77 -20.89
N LEU A 243 -4.66 7.49 -19.83
CA LEU A 243 -3.48 8.36 -19.85
C LEU A 243 -2.18 7.54 -19.82
N VAL A 244 -2.19 6.40 -19.12
CA VAL A 244 -1.10 5.42 -19.15
C VAL A 244 -0.94 4.86 -20.55
N ALA A 245 -2.02 4.38 -21.18
CA ALA A 245 -2.00 3.85 -22.54
C ALA A 245 -1.40 4.86 -23.53
N LYS A 246 -1.88 6.10 -23.49
CA LYS A 246 -1.36 7.18 -24.33
C LYS A 246 0.13 7.42 -24.13
N LEU A 247 0.61 7.47 -22.88
CA LEU A 247 2.02 7.65 -22.59
C LEU A 247 2.86 6.48 -23.11
N VAL A 248 2.45 5.24 -22.81
CA VAL A 248 3.17 4.03 -23.22
C VAL A 248 3.28 3.96 -24.75
N THR A 249 2.19 4.21 -25.47
CA THR A 249 2.19 4.25 -26.93
C THR A 249 3.16 5.30 -27.47
N GLN A 250 3.23 6.49 -26.86
CA GLN A 250 4.17 7.53 -27.25
C GLN A 250 5.63 7.13 -27.00
N LEU A 251 5.93 6.55 -25.84
CA LEU A 251 7.29 6.12 -25.49
C LEU A 251 7.81 5.05 -26.46
N VAL A 252 6.94 4.12 -26.83
CA VAL A 252 7.31 3.01 -27.71
C VAL A 252 7.41 3.45 -29.17
N THR A 253 6.60 4.44 -29.60
CA THR A 253 6.66 4.99 -30.96
C THR A 253 7.86 5.93 -31.15
N ASN A 254 8.22 6.71 -30.13
CA ASN A 254 9.32 7.68 -30.19
C ASN A 254 10.68 7.07 -29.81
N LYS A 255 10.81 5.74 -29.89
CA LYS A 255 12.07 5.06 -29.63
C LYS A 255 13.09 5.53 -30.66
N ALA A 256 14.14 6.23 -30.20
CA ALA A 256 15.24 6.71 -31.04
C ALA A 256 16.02 5.55 -31.67
#